data_AF-A0A7C7UCS5-F1
#
_entry.id   AF-A0A7C7UCS5-F1
#
_cell.length_a   1.000
_cell.length_b   1.000
_cell.length_c   1.000
_cell.angle_alpha   90.00
_cell.angle_beta   90.00
_cell.angle_gamma   90.00
#
_symmetry.space_group_name_H-M   'P 1'
#
loop_
_entity.id
_entity.type
_entity.pdbx_description
1 polymer ?
#
loop_
_entity_poly.entity_id
_entity_poly.type
_entity_poly.pdbx_seq_one_letter_code
_entity_poly.pdbx_strand_id
1 'polypeptide(L)'
;MGGNETFKAQLVENRFIVWNPEEGRKLYGLGYYGKPLGIPKPKTADFDAPLLLDMLEAFYLAEKGLLKVYVDGKELNLSQLRKKALKT
;
A
#
# COMPACT_ATOMS: atom_id res chain seq x y z
N MET A 1 -1.96 -3.46 25.03
CA MET A 1 -1.77 -2.41 24.02
C MET A 1 -1.18 -3.07 22.79
N GLY A 2 -2.03 -3.64 21.92
CA GLY A 2 -1.56 -4.25 20.68
C GLY A 2 -1.04 -3.13 19.78
N GLY A 3 0.25 -3.13 19.47
CA GLY A 3 0.76 -2.22 18.44
C GLY A 3 0.02 -2.55 17.16
N ASN A 4 -0.79 -1.62 16.65
CA ASN A 4 -1.42 -1.78 15.35
C ASN A 4 -0.28 -1.88 14.32
N GLU A 5 -0.02 -3.10 13.83
CA GLU A 5 0.87 -3.31 12.68
C GLU A 5 0.31 -2.49 11.52
N THR A 6 0.99 -1.39 11.19
CA THR A 6 0.61 -0.50 10.09
C THR A 6 1.60 -0.70 8.97
N PHE A 7 1.12 -1.08 7.79
CA PHE A 7 1.96 -1.31 6.62
C PHE A 7 2.52 0.01 6.09
N LYS A 8 3.66 -0.05 5.39
CA LYS A 8 4.29 1.14 4.80
C LYS A 8 4.33 1.05 3.29
N ALA A 9 3.84 2.09 2.62
CA ALA A 9 3.96 2.23 1.18
C ALA A 9 4.62 3.55 0.76
N GLN A 10 5.45 3.49 -0.27
CA GLN A 10 6.08 4.66 -0.87
C GLN A 10 5.44 4.99 -2.22
N LEU A 11 5.11 6.25 -2.45
CA LEU A 11 4.70 6.71 -3.78
C LEU A 11 5.91 6.74 -4.71
N VAL A 12 5.80 6.03 -5.82
CA VAL A 12 6.76 6.04 -6.92
C VAL A 12 5.96 6.24 -8.22
N GLU A 13 6.26 7.31 -8.94
CA GLU A 13 5.46 7.79 -10.08
C GLU A 13 3.97 7.91 -9.69
N ASN A 14 3.15 6.94 -10.08
CA ASN A 14 1.70 6.92 -9.86
C ASN A 14 1.22 5.70 -9.05
N ARG A 15 2.13 4.95 -8.41
CA ARG A 15 1.80 3.75 -7.63
C ARG A 15 2.37 3.84 -6.22
N PHE A 16 1.65 3.28 -5.27
CA PHE A 16 2.14 3.11 -3.89
C PHE A 16 2.74 1.72 -3.76
N ILE A 17 4.03 1.64 -3.39
CA ILE A 17 4.79 0.40 -3.33
C ILE A 17 5.05 0.03 -1.87
N VAL A 18 4.57 -1.14 -1.45
CA VAL A 18 4.98 -1.79 -0.20
C VAL A 18 6.21 -2.62 -0.50
N TRP A 19 7.39 -2.11 -0.12
CA TRP A 19 8.67 -2.72 -0.46
C TRP A 19 8.96 -4.02 0.28
N ASN A 20 8.50 -4.15 1.52
CA ASN A 20 8.68 -5.36 2.31
C ASN A 20 7.72 -6.46 1.78
N PRO A 21 8.22 -7.57 1.21
CA PRO A 21 7.38 -8.63 0.67
C PRO A 21 6.48 -9.28 1.74
N GLU A 22 6.92 -9.37 3.00
CA GLU A 22 6.11 -9.92 4.08
C GLU A 22 4.92 -9.01 4.41
N GLU A 23 5.14 -7.69 4.47
CA GLU A 23 4.06 -6.72 4.61
C GLU A 23 3.11 -6.77 3.40
N GLY A 24 3.67 -6.89 2.20
CA GLY A 24 2.91 -7.05 0.96
C GLY A 24 2.01 -8.28 1.00
N ARG A 25 2.53 -9.44 1.41
CA ARG A 25 1.75 -10.69 1.54
C ARG A 25 0.64 -10.57 2.58
N LYS A 26 0.94 -10.02 3.76
CA LYS A 26 -0.06 -9.77 4.81
C LYS A 26 -1.18 -8.88 4.28
N LEU A 27 -0.82 -7.75 3.66
CA LEU A 27 -1.79 -6.80 3.12
C LEU A 27 -2.62 -7.39 1.98
N TYR A 28 -2.00 -8.13 1.06
CA TYR A 28 -2.72 -8.87 0.00
C TYR A 28 -3.67 -9.91 0.60
N GLY A 29 -3.26 -10.61 1.67
CA GLY A 29 -4.10 -11.60 2.36
C GLY A 29 -5.34 -11.04 3.06
N LEU A 30 -5.39 -9.74 3.36
CA LEU A 30 -6.54 -9.11 4.02
C LEU A 30 -7.75 -8.90 3.11
N GLY A 31 -7.56 -8.92 1.79
CA GLY A 31 -8.65 -8.61 0.86
C GLY A 31 -8.25 -8.52 -0.61
N TYR A 32 -7.10 -9.09 -0.99
CA TYR A 32 -6.52 -9.02 -2.33
C TYR A 32 -6.17 -7.59 -2.80
N TYR A 33 -5.74 -6.75 -1.86
CA TYR A 33 -5.29 -5.39 -2.18
C TYR A 33 -4.00 -5.42 -3.01
N GLY A 34 -3.96 -4.64 -4.08
CA GLY A 34 -2.79 -4.45 -4.90
C GLY A 34 -2.41 -5.66 -5.74
N LYS A 35 -1.23 -5.56 -6.37
CA LYS A 35 -0.67 -6.57 -7.27
C LYS A 35 0.82 -6.71 -7.00
N PRO A 36 1.35 -7.93 -6.80
CA PRO A 36 2.78 -8.11 -6.66
C PRO A 36 3.52 -7.73 -7.95
N LEU A 37 4.68 -7.08 -7.81
CA LEU A 37 5.47 -6.61 -8.94
C LEU A 37 5.93 -7.81 -9.79
N GLY A 38 5.69 -7.76 -11.09
CA GLY A 38 6.20 -8.76 -12.05
C GLY A 38 5.54 -10.14 -12.00
N ILE A 39 4.55 -10.37 -11.11
CA ILE A 39 3.87 -11.68 -10.99
C ILE A 39 2.46 -11.57 -11.60
N PRO A 40 2.23 -12.13 -12.80
CA PRO A 40 0.90 -12.15 -13.39
C PRO A 40 -0.02 -13.11 -12.60
N LYS A 41 -0.94 -12.53 -11.81
CA LYS A 41 -2.01 -13.21 -11.05
C LYS A 41 -1.51 -14.32 -10.11
N PRO A 42 -1.06 -13.96 -8.90
CA PRO A 42 -0.78 -14.95 -7.85
C PRO A 42 -2.03 -15.77 -7.55
N LYS A 43 -1.94 -17.11 -7.61
CA LYS A 43 -3.02 -18.00 -7.18
C LYS A 43 -3.17 -18.01 -5.65
N THR A 44 -2.13 -17.59 -4.93
CA THR A 44 -2.02 -17.57 -3.48
C THR A 44 -1.29 -16.30 -3.04
N ALA A 45 -1.37 -15.95 -1.75
CA ALA A 45 -0.58 -14.86 -1.16
C ALA A 45 0.91 -15.21 -0.97
N ASP A 46 1.42 -16.22 -1.69
CA ASP A 46 2.79 -16.70 -1.56
C ASP A 46 3.63 -16.09 -2.69
N PHE A 47 4.14 -14.89 -2.43
CA PHE A 47 5.01 -14.16 -3.36
C PHE A 47 6.14 -13.46 -2.59
N ASP A 48 7.30 -13.35 -3.23
CA ASP A 48 8.46 -12.64 -2.70
C ASP A 48 8.77 -11.43 -3.59
N ALA A 49 7.82 -10.48 -3.62
CA ALA A 49 7.89 -9.30 -4.44
C ALA A 49 7.21 -8.11 -3.74
N PRO A 50 7.62 -6.86 -4.05
CA PRO A 50 6.90 -5.69 -3.59
C PRO A 50 5.44 -5.69 -4.05
N LEU A 51 4.54 -5.18 -3.21
CA LEU A 51 3.13 -5.05 -3.55
C LEU A 51 2.85 -3.64 -4.08
N LEU A 52 2.26 -3.54 -5.27
CA LEU A 52 1.82 -2.27 -5.84
C LEU A 52 0.35 -2.05 -5.54
N LEU A 53 0.05 -0.90 -4.97
CA LEU A 53 -1.29 -0.39 -4.74
C LEU A 53 -1.55 0.76 -5.72
N ASP A 54 -2.79 0.85 -6.19
CA ASP A 54 -3.26 2.07 -6.83
C ASP A 54 -3.63 3.15 -5.79
N MET A 55 -3.97 4.33 -6.29
CA MET A 55 -4.27 5.49 -5.45
C MET A 55 -5.54 5.31 -4.61
N LEU A 56 -6.56 4.63 -5.15
CA LEU A 56 -7.82 4.37 -4.45
C LEU A 56 -7.60 3.34 -3.34
N GLU A 57 -6.88 2.26 -3.61
CA GLU A 57 -6.51 1.23 -2.64
C GLU A 57 -5.68 1.82 -1.50
N ALA A 58 -4.63 2.59 -1.83
CA ALA A 58 -3.78 3.24 -0.83
C ALA A 58 -4.58 4.23 0.03
N PHE A 59 -5.49 5.01 -0.58
CA PHE A 59 -6.36 5.92 0.16
C PHE A 59 -7.29 5.15 1.11
N TYR A 60 -7.95 4.11 0.62
CA TYR A 60 -8.86 3.28 1.42
C TYR A 60 -8.15 2.65 2.62
N LEU A 61 -6.98 2.04 2.39
CA LEU A 61 -6.21 1.37 3.45
C LEU A 61 -5.66 2.38 4.47
N ALA A 62 -5.24 3.56 4.03
CA ALA A 62 -4.85 4.63 4.92
C ALA A 62 -6.04 5.13 5.75
N GLU A 63 -7.24 5.22 5.16
CA GLU A 63 -8.46 5.66 5.85
C GLU A 63 -8.85 4.66 6.95
N LYS A 64 -8.63 3.37 6.71
CA LYS A 64 -8.78 2.30 7.70
C LYS A 64 -7.67 2.25 8.76
N GLY A 65 -6.64 3.09 8.65
CA GLY A 65 -5.49 3.08 9.55
C GLY A 65 -4.59 1.85 9.37
N LEU A 66 -4.71 1.12 8.26
CA LEU A 66 -3.92 -0.07 7.94
C LEU A 66 -2.62 0.29 7.21
N LEU A 67 -2.58 1.42 6.49
CA LEU A 67 -1.46 1.82 5.65
C LEU A 67 -0.97 3.23 5.99
N LYS A 68 0.35 3.38 6.15
CA LYS A 68 1.05 4.66 6.14
C LYS A 68 1.69 4.85 4.78
N VAL A 69 1.44 6.02 4.18
CA VAL A 69 1.96 6.36 2.87
C VAL A 69 3.05 7.42 2.98
N TYR A 70 4.10 7.24 2.19
CA TYR A 70 5.27 8.12 2.16
C TYR A 70 5.47 8.68 0.76
N VAL A 71 5.72 9.99 0.65
CA VAL A 71 6.08 10.68 -0.60
C VAL A 71 7.35 11.45 -0.33
N ASP A 72 8.39 11.25 -1.15
CA ASP A 72 9.71 11.89 -0.97
C ASP A 72 10.27 11.73 0.45
N GLY A 73 10.07 10.53 1.03
CA GLY A 73 10.51 10.20 2.40
C GLY A 73 9.66 10.79 3.53
N LYS A 74 8.60 11.55 3.23
CA LYS A 74 7.70 12.16 4.23
C LYS A 74 6.40 11.39 4.32
N GLU A 75 5.95 11.09 5.55
CA GLU A 75 4.63 10.52 5.79
C GLU A 75 3.55 11.53 5.40
N LEU A 76 2.56 11.10 4.62
CA LEU A 76 1.38 11.91 4.30
C LEU A 76 0.21 11.48 5.19
N ASN A 77 -0.48 12.48 5.74
CA ASN A 77 -1.77 12.25 6.39
C ASN A 77 -2.91 12.11 5.37
N LEU A 78 -4.06 11.65 5.83
CA LEU A 78 -5.25 11.43 4.99
C LEU A 78 -5.71 12.67 4.22
N SER A 79 -5.63 13.85 4.83
CA SER A 79 -6.04 15.10 4.18
C SER A 79 -5.11 15.44 3.01
N GLN A 80 -3.80 15.23 3.17
CA GLN A 80 -2.81 15.42 2.11
C GLN A 80 -2.99 14.39 0.98
N LEU A 81 -3.23 13.13 1.33
CA LEU A 81 -3.48 12.07 0.36
C LEU A 81 -4.74 12.34 -0.46
N ARG A 82 -5.84 12.75 0.20
CA ARG A 82 -7.09 13.16 -0.47
C ARG A 82 -6.88 14.29 -1.47
N LYS A 83 -6.10 15.30 -1.10
CA LYS A 83 -5.78 16.42 -2.01
C LYS A 83 -4.98 15.97 -3.24
N LYS A 84 -4.11 14.98 -3.11
CA LYS A 84 -3.39 14.37 -4.25
C LYS A 84 -4.33 13.56 -5.15
N ALA A 85 -5.24 12.80 -4.55
CA ALA A 85 -6.23 12.01 -5.29
C ALA A 85 -7.21 12.84 -6.13
N LEU A 86 -7.48 14.08 -5.72
CA LEU A 86 -8.37 14.99 -6.46
C LEU A 86 -7.66 15.84 -7.53
N LYS A 87 -6.33 15.76 -7.63
CA LYS A 87 -5.51 16.57 -8.53
C LYS A 87 -4.87 15.78 -9.68
N THR A 88 -5.08 14.46 -9.71
CA THR A 88 -4.61 13.53 -10.75
C THR A 88 -5.79 13.13 -11.61
#